data_AF-A0A0F7THB6-F1
#
_entry.id   AF-A0A0F7THB6-F1
#
_cell.length_a   1.000
_cell.length_b   1.000
_cell.length_c   1.000
_cell.angle_alpha   90.00
_cell.angle_beta   90.00
_cell.angle_gamma   90.00
#
_symmetry.space_group_name_H-M   'P 1'
#
loop_
_entity.id
_entity.type
_entity.pdbx_description
1 polymer ?
#
loop_
_entity_poly.entity_id
_entity_poly.type
_entity_poly.pdbx_seq_one_letter_code
_entity_poly.pdbx_strand_id
1 'polypeptide(L)'
;MGIVEELGEGVTLLKKGDRVVMPFNVADGRCRNCEEGKTAFCTGVNPGFAGGAYGYVAMGPYRGGQAQYIRIPYADFNALKLPPGKEHESDFILLADVFPTGWHGVEISGFQSGESIAVFGAGPVGLMAAFSAVLRGGSNIYVVDRVPERLKAAEKIGCIPIDFTKGDAVDQIIAHNGDMVDRSVDAVGYQAVNPNGSSEKPNIVLENMIRVTRACGGLGIAGLYVPRYDILPLASDDLI
;
A
#
# COMPACT_ATOMS: atom_id res chain seq x y z
N MET A 1 10.62 -11.64 0.05
CA MET A 1 11.35 -12.30 1.16
C MET A 1 12.14 -13.46 0.61
N GLY A 2 13.30 -13.77 1.18
CA GLY A 2 14.15 -14.86 0.72
C GLY A 2 15.34 -15.12 1.63
N ILE A 3 16.24 -15.97 1.17
CA ILE A 3 17.52 -16.29 1.83
C ILE A 3 18.64 -15.77 0.95
N VAL A 4 19.64 -15.12 1.56
CA VAL A 4 20.82 -14.63 0.86
C VAL A 4 21.66 -15.81 0.36
N GLU A 5 21.74 -15.99 -0.96
CA GLU A 5 22.51 -17.07 -1.59
C GLU A 5 23.93 -16.66 -1.99
N GLU A 6 24.09 -15.44 -2.52
CA GLU A 6 25.35 -14.86 -2.99
C GLU A 6 25.40 -13.36 -2.65
N LEU A 7 26.63 -12.82 -2.52
CA LEU A 7 26.89 -11.44 -2.12
C LEU A 7 28.00 -10.84 -2.99
N GLY A 8 27.88 -9.54 -3.28
CA GLY A 8 28.98 -8.77 -3.83
C GLY A 8 29.98 -8.36 -2.74
N GLU A 9 31.22 -8.09 -3.13
CA GLU A 9 32.32 -7.74 -2.20
C GLU A 9 32.07 -6.48 -1.37
N GLY A 10 31.19 -5.58 -1.85
CA GLY A 10 30.82 -4.35 -1.14
C GLY A 10 29.70 -4.50 -0.12
N VAL A 11 29.15 -5.70 0.10
CA VAL A 11 28.09 -5.94 1.10
C VAL A 11 28.72 -6.26 2.45
N THR A 12 28.34 -5.52 3.48
CA THR A 12 28.98 -5.57 4.80
C THR A 12 28.04 -5.90 5.95
N LEU A 13 26.73 -5.72 5.79
CA LEU A 13 25.74 -5.95 6.85
C LEU A 13 25.06 -7.32 6.79
N LEU A 14 25.23 -8.03 5.67
CA LEU A 14 24.58 -9.31 5.38
C LEU A 14 25.61 -10.43 5.17
N LYS A 15 25.17 -11.67 5.39
CA LYS A 15 25.94 -12.88 5.07
C LYS A 15 25.07 -13.93 4.37
N LYS A 16 25.72 -14.86 3.66
CA LYS A 16 25.05 -16.02 3.08
C LYS A 16 24.23 -16.76 4.16
N GLY A 17 23.01 -17.14 3.83
CA GLY A 17 22.07 -17.80 4.73
C GLY A 17 21.22 -16.85 5.57
N ASP A 18 21.48 -15.53 5.58
CA ASP A 18 20.58 -14.59 6.25
C ASP A 18 19.20 -14.60 5.60
N ARG A 19 18.15 -14.62 6.44
CA ARG A 19 16.77 -14.41 6.01
C ARG A 19 16.52 -12.92 5.88
N VAL A 20 15.95 -12.50 4.75
CA VAL A 20 15.72 -11.09 4.44
C VAL A 20 14.35 -10.87 3.82
N VAL A 21 13.77 -9.71 4.11
CA VAL A 21 12.68 -9.11 3.34
C VAL A 21 13.15 -7.78 2.77
N MET A 22 12.65 -7.40 1.61
CA MET A 22 13.07 -6.18 0.92
C MET A 22 11.79 -5.42 0.58
N PRO A 23 11.77 -4.09 0.74
CA PRO A 23 10.68 -3.28 0.24
C PRO A 23 10.61 -3.39 -1.29
N PHE A 24 9.43 -3.15 -1.87
CA PHE A 24 9.24 -3.23 -3.31
C PHE A 24 10.04 -2.16 -4.07
N ASN A 25 10.28 -1.00 -3.44
CA ASN A 25 11.06 0.08 -4.02
C ASN A 25 12.55 -0.25 -4.04
N VAL A 26 13.20 0.08 -5.14
CA VAL A 26 14.66 0.03 -5.28
C VAL A 26 15.21 1.41 -4.97
N ALA A 27 16.16 1.50 -4.03
CA ALA A 27 16.78 2.75 -3.66
C ALA A 27 18.32 2.63 -3.58
N ASP A 28 19.02 3.71 -3.90
CA ASP A 28 20.49 3.75 -3.94
C ASP A 28 21.15 4.05 -2.58
N GLY A 29 20.35 4.52 -1.60
CA GLY A 29 20.80 4.85 -0.26
C GLY A 29 21.68 6.09 -0.14
N ARG A 30 21.86 6.86 -1.21
CA ARG A 30 22.85 7.95 -1.25
C ARG A 30 22.41 9.20 -1.99
N CYS A 31 21.35 9.14 -2.80
CA CYS A 31 20.77 10.36 -3.34
C CYS A 31 20.05 11.14 -2.23
N ARG A 32 19.89 12.46 -2.43
CA ARG A 32 19.20 13.35 -1.47
C ARG A 32 17.85 12.79 -1.00
N ASN A 33 17.06 12.21 -1.89
CA ASN A 33 15.77 11.64 -1.52
C ASN A 33 15.94 10.44 -0.57
N CYS A 34 16.94 9.59 -0.76
CA CYS A 34 17.21 8.48 0.15
C CYS A 34 17.72 8.97 1.51
N GLU A 35 18.58 9.99 1.52
CA GLU A 35 19.07 10.63 2.77
C GLU A 35 17.94 11.30 3.57
N GLU A 36 16.93 11.85 2.89
CA GLU A 36 15.72 12.41 3.48
C GLU A 36 14.65 11.34 3.83
N GLY A 37 14.93 10.04 3.65
CA GLY A 37 13.99 8.95 3.92
C GLY A 37 12.86 8.76 2.88
N LYS A 38 12.92 9.47 1.75
CA LYS A 38 11.95 9.42 0.63
C LYS A 38 12.35 8.39 -0.42
N THR A 39 12.57 7.16 0.01
CA THR A 39 13.15 6.08 -0.80
C THR A 39 12.30 5.68 -2.02
N ALA A 40 10.97 5.85 -1.94
CA ALA A 40 10.05 5.55 -3.04
C ALA A 40 10.35 6.33 -4.33
N PHE A 41 10.97 7.51 -4.22
CA PHE A 41 11.35 8.37 -5.34
C PHE A 41 12.87 8.55 -5.43
N CYS A 42 13.64 7.48 -5.23
CA CYS A 42 15.09 7.50 -5.41
C CYS A 42 15.47 8.01 -6.82
N THR A 43 16.40 8.94 -6.91
CA THR A 43 16.80 9.56 -8.20
C THR A 43 17.99 8.85 -8.87
N GLY A 44 18.61 7.87 -8.21
CA GLY A 44 19.81 7.19 -8.70
C GLY A 44 19.60 5.82 -9.36
N VAL A 45 18.35 5.33 -9.42
CA VAL A 45 18.04 3.94 -9.78
C VAL A 45 17.34 3.77 -11.12
N ASN A 46 16.73 4.84 -11.65
CA ASN A 46 15.90 4.78 -12.84
C ASN A 46 16.17 6.01 -13.73
N PRO A 47 16.85 5.84 -14.87
CA PRO A 47 17.13 6.95 -15.78
C PRO A 47 15.84 7.57 -16.34
N GLY A 48 15.69 8.89 -16.19
CA GLY A 48 14.56 9.64 -16.75
C GLY A 48 13.31 9.71 -15.87
N PHE A 49 13.28 9.01 -14.73
CA PHE A 49 12.15 9.05 -13.78
C PHE A 49 12.63 8.79 -12.34
N ALA A 50 12.09 9.52 -11.35
CA ALA A 50 12.43 9.27 -9.96
C ALA A 50 11.63 8.07 -9.41
N GLY A 51 12.31 7.15 -8.73
CA GLY A 51 11.71 5.92 -8.21
C GLY A 51 12.09 4.69 -9.02
N GLY A 52 12.22 3.56 -8.34
CA GLY A 52 12.49 2.27 -8.95
C GLY A 52 11.77 1.18 -8.18
N ALA A 53 11.43 0.08 -8.85
CA ALA A 53 10.69 -1.03 -8.28
C ALA A 53 10.96 -2.32 -9.05
N TYR A 54 10.89 -3.46 -8.36
CA TYR A 54 11.12 -4.76 -8.98
C TYR A 54 9.92 -5.19 -9.84
N GLY A 55 10.16 -5.46 -11.13
CA GLY A 55 9.15 -6.02 -12.03
C GLY A 55 7.98 -5.08 -12.33
N TYR A 56 8.22 -3.77 -12.28
CA TYR A 56 7.17 -2.78 -12.43
C TYR A 56 7.43 -1.88 -13.64
N VAL A 57 6.34 -1.52 -14.33
CA VAL A 57 6.35 -0.66 -15.53
C VAL A 57 6.99 0.69 -15.23
N ALA A 58 7.88 1.14 -16.13
CA ALA A 58 8.58 2.44 -16.05
C ALA A 58 9.40 2.70 -14.77
N MET A 59 9.69 1.67 -13.95
CA MET A 59 10.38 1.80 -12.66
C MET A 59 11.79 1.19 -12.68
N GLY A 60 12.51 1.35 -13.79
CA GLY A 60 13.90 0.94 -13.96
C GLY A 60 14.09 -0.48 -14.51
N PRO A 61 15.34 -0.95 -14.64
CA PRO A 61 15.69 -2.22 -15.29
C PRO A 61 15.54 -3.45 -14.37
N TYR A 62 14.80 -3.32 -13.27
CA TYR A 62 14.79 -4.32 -12.20
C TYR A 62 13.77 -5.41 -12.46
N ARG A 63 14.22 -6.66 -12.52
CA ARG A 63 13.35 -7.83 -12.69
C ARG A 63 12.53 -8.11 -11.42
N GLY A 64 11.33 -8.64 -11.61
CA GLY A 64 10.41 -8.99 -10.52
C GLY A 64 10.85 -10.21 -9.70
N GLY A 65 10.29 -10.35 -8.50
CA GLY A 65 10.66 -11.38 -7.52
C GLY A 65 9.78 -12.64 -7.50
N GLN A 66 8.79 -12.75 -8.38
CA GLN A 66 8.01 -13.99 -8.56
C GLN A 66 8.84 -15.01 -9.37
N ALA A 67 9.96 -15.43 -8.78
CA ALA A 67 10.97 -16.27 -9.41
C ALA A 67 11.73 -17.05 -8.32
N GLN A 68 12.53 -18.04 -8.74
CA GLN A 68 13.38 -18.80 -7.82
C GLN A 68 14.54 -17.97 -7.24
N TYR A 69 14.99 -16.95 -7.99
CA TYR A 69 16.06 -16.04 -7.60
C TYR A 69 15.76 -14.61 -8.05
N ILE A 70 16.23 -13.64 -7.28
CA ILE A 70 16.18 -12.22 -7.61
C ILE A 70 17.49 -11.55 -7.19
N ARG A 71 17.96 -10.59 -7.99
CA ARG A 71 19.10 -9.74 -7.63
C ARG A 71 18.62 -8.50 -6.88
N ILE A 72 19.14 -8.29 -5.67
CA ILE A 72 18.86 -7.11 -4.84
C ILE A 72 20.04 -6.14 -4.91
N PRO A 73 19.93 -5.02 -5.65
CA PRO A 73 20.96 -3.98 -5.66
C PRO A 73 20.99 -3.22 -4.32
N TYR A 74 22.14 -2.64 -3.97
CA TYR A 74 22.35 -1.86 -2.74
C TYR A 74 21.84 -2.62 -1.50
N ALA A 75 22.25 -3.88 -1.36
CA ALA A 75 21.65 -4.83 -0.41
C ALA A 75 21.72 -4.35 1.05
N ASP A 76 22.83 -3.73 1.46
CA ASP A 76 22.96 -3.16 2.81
C ASP A 76 21.92 -2.07 3.11
N PHE A 77 21.42 -1.37 2.08
CA PHE A 77 20.39 -0.35 2.22
C PHE A 77 18.97 -0.93 2.08
N ASN A 78 18.75 -1.83 1.13
CA ASN A 78 17.41 -2.30 0.78
C ASN A 78 16.98 -3.57 1.53
N ALA A 79 17.89 -4.42 1.98
CA ALA A 79 17.51 -5.70 2.58
C ALA A 79 17.36 -5.60 4.11
N LEU A 80 16.13 -5.75 4.58
CA LEU A 80 15.83 -5.88 6.00
C LEU A 80 16.08 -7.34 6.44
N LYS A 81 17.09 -7.52 7.29
CA LYS A 81 17.37 -8.81 7.94
C LYS A 81 16.25 -9.18 8.90
N LEU A 82 15.74 -10.40 8.77
CA LEU A 82 14.68 -10.95 9.61
C LEU A 82 15.25 -11.58 10.89
N PRO A 83 14.47 -11.57 11.99
CA PRO A 83 14.84 -12.30 13.20
C PRO A 83 14.95 -13.82 12.93
N PRO A 84 15.67 -14.56 13.79
CA PRO A 84 15.72 -16.03 13.69
C PRO A 84 14.31 -16.64 13.84
N GLY A 85 14.13 -17.87 13.36
CA GLY A 85 12.83 -18.54 13.36
C GLY A 85 12.12 -18.53 12.00
N LYS A 86 10.94 -19.15 11.92
CA LYS A 86 10.08 -19.23 10.71
C LYS A 86 8.58 -19.12 11.03
N GLU A 87 8.25 -18.84 12.28
CA GLU A 87 6.88 -18.76 12.80
C GLU A 87 6.09 -17.58 12.22
N HIS A 88 6.78 -16.52 11.78
CA HIS A 88 6.19 -15.28 11.28
C HIS A 88 6.42 -15.04 9.77
N GLU A 89 6.73 -16.08 8.98
CA GLU A 89 7.00 -15.93 7.53
C GLU A 89 5.84 -15.25 6.79
N SER A 90 4.59 -15.61 7.14
CA SER A 90 3.39 -15.00 6.57
C SER A 90 3.20 -13.53 6.94
N ASP A 91 3.71 -13.10 8.08
CA ASP A 91 3.64 -11.71 8.52
C ASP A 91 4.78 -10.90 7.88
N PHE A 92 6.00 -11.45 7.89
CA PHE A 92 7.18 -10.80 7.34
C PHE A 92 7.11 -10.56 5.84
N ILE A 93 6.45 -11.44 5.08
CA ILE A 93 6.27 -11.19 3.64
C ILE A 93 5.44 -9.93 3.37
N LEU A 94 4.54 -9.54 4.27
CA LEU A 94 3.73 -8.32 4.11
C LEU A 94 4.57 -7.04 4.26
N LEU A 95 5.73 -7.12 4.94
CA LEU A 95 6.71 -6.03 5.05
C LEU A 95 7.38 -5.69 3.72
N ALA A 96 7.25 -6.53 2.70
CA ALA A 96 7.79 -6.23 1.37
C ALA A 96 7.03 -5.09 0.67
N ASP A 97 5.74 -4.91 0.97
CA ASP A 97 4.90 -3.92 0.29
C ASP A 97 3.67 -3.57 1.12
N VAL A 98 2.67 -4.46 1.12
CA VAL A 98 1.29 -4.07 1.46
C VAL A 98 1.10 -3.57 2.88
N PHE A 99 1.86 -4.07 3.87
CA PHE A 99 1.76 -3.56 5.23
C PHE A 99 2.37 -2.15 5.35
N PRO A 100 3.63 -1.90 4.95
CA PRO A 100 4.17 -0.54 4.84
C PRO A 100 3.33 0.40 3.99
N THR A 101 2.75 -0.06 2.87
CA THR A 101 1.91 0.77 1.99
C THR A 101 0.61 1.20 2.70
N GLY A 102 -0.07 0.26 3.38
CA GLY A 102 -1.25 0.57 4.19
C GLY A 102 -0.93 1.49 5.36
N TRP A 103 0.18 1.21 6.07
CA TRP A 103 0.68 2.06 7.15
C TRP A 103 0.97 3.48 6.66
N HIS A 104 1.64 3.60 5.51
CA HIS A 104 1.97 4.88 4.89
C HIS A 104 0.73 5.68 4.53
N GLY A 105 -0.31 5.04 3.98
CA GLY A 105 -1.60 5.69 3.71
C GLY A 105 -2.20 6.34 4.96
N VAL A 106 -2.20 5.62 6.08
CA VAL A 106 -2.64 6.17 7.37
C VAL A 106 -1.72 7.30 7.84
N GLU A 107 -0.40 7.15 7.69
CA GLU A 107 0.59 8.15 8.08
C GLU A 107 0.40 9.48 7.36
N ILE A 108 0.31 9.48 6.03
CA ILE A 108 0.20 10.70 5.24
C ILE A 108 -1.19 11.35 5.35
N SER A 109 -2.20 10.62 5.83
CA SER A 109 -3.47 11.25 6.22
C SER A 109 -3.32 12.15 7.47
N GLY A 110 -2.22 12.02 8.21
CA GLY A 110 -1.97 12.75 9.46
C GLY A 110 -2.69 12.15 10.67
N PHE A 111 -3.12 10.88 10.58
CA PHE A 111 -3.90 10.19 11.60
C PHE A 111 -3.25 10.18 12.98
N GLN A 112 -4.03 10.54 14.00
CA GLN A 112 -3.66 10.52 15.40
C GLN A 112 -4.49 9.49 16.19
N SER A 113 -3.98 9.06 17.33
CA SER A 113 -4.70 8.12 18.19
C SER A 113 -6.04 8.70 18.66
N GLY A 114 -7.08 7.87 18.71
CA GLY A 114 -8.46 8.26 19.04
C GLY A 114 -9.28 8.81 17.86
N GLU A 115 -8.64 9.17 16.74
CA GLU A 115 -9.35 9.65 15.55
C GLU A 115 -10.13 8.53 14.84
N SER A 116 -11.19 8.93 14.15
CA SER A 116 -11.98 8.09 13.26
C SER A 116 -11.43 8.11 11.84
N ILE A 117 -11.58 7.00 11.10
CA ILE A 117 -11.00 6.88 9.75
C ILE A 117 -11.86 6.03 8.83
N ALA A 118 -12.00 6.45 7.58
CA ALA A 118 -12.61 5.66 6.51
C ALA A 118 -11.53 5.18 5.51
N VAL A 119 -11.38 3.86 5.37
CA VAL A 119 -10.50 3.23 4.38
C VAL A 119 -11.34 2.75 3.22
N PHE A 120 -11.10 3.30 2.03
CA PHE A 120 -11.74 2.87 0.79
C PHE A 120 -10.92 1.74 0.16
N GLY A 121 -11.56 0.59 -0.02
CA GLY A 121 -10.97 -0.66 -0.48
C GLY A 121 -10.70 -1.63 0.67
N ALA A 122 -11.22 -2.85 0.57
CA ALA A 122 -10.94 -3.96 1.49
C ALA A 122 -10.01 -5.02 0.83
N GLY A 123 -9.22 -4.62 -0.17
CA GLY A 123 -8.12 -5.43 -0.69
C GLY A 123 -6.96 -5.52 0.30
N PRO A 124 -5.86 -6.21 -0.04
CA PRO A 124 -4.72 -6.39 0.86
C PRO A 124 -4.16 -5.08 1.45
N VAL A 125 -3.93 -4.06 0.62
CA VAL A 125 -3.45 -2.74 1.09
C VAL A 125 -4.46 -2.08 2.02
N GLY A 126 -5.74 -2.08 1.66
CA GLY A 126 -6.79 -1.47 2.48
C GLY A 126 -6.98 -2.16 3.84
N LEU A 127 -6.92 -3.49 3.88
CA LEU A 127 -6.94 -4.24 5.15
C LEU A 127 -5.72 -3.92 6.00
N MET A 128 -4.53 -3.74 5.40
CA MET A 128 -3.34 -3.32 6.14
C MET A 128 -3.41 -1.86 6.60
N ALA A 129 -4.06 -0.96 5.85
CA ALA A 129 -4.33 0.41 6.29
C ALA A 129 -5.29 0.41 7.49
N ALA A 130 -6.38 -0.35 7.41
CA ALA A 130 -7.33 -0.50 8.50
C ALA A 130 -6.66 -1.11 9.75
N PHE A 131 -5.88 -2.18 9.58
CA PHE A 131 -5.12 -2.80 10.67
C PHE A 131 -4.08 -1.83 11.26
N SER A 132 -3.44 -1.01 10.44
CA SER A 132 -2.52 0.04 10.92
C SER A 132 -3.24 1.09 11.77
N ALA A 133 -4.46 1.49 11.40
CA ALA A 133 -5.28 2.40 12.22
C ALA A 133 -5.70 1.75 13.55
N VAL A 134 -6.02 0.45 13.56
CA VAL A 134 -6.29 -0.32 14.79
C VAL A 134 -5.07 -0.29 15.70
N LEU A 135 -3.89 -0.63 15.18
CA LEU A 135 -2.63 -0.62 15.95
C LEU A 135 -2.27 0.77 16.50
N ARG A 136 -2.71 1.84 15.82
CA ARG A 136 -2.51 3.24 16.23
C ARG A 136 -3.60 3.76 17.18
N GLY A 137 -4.54 2.91 17.59
CA GLY A 137 -5.59 3.25 18.56
C GLY A 137 -6.72 4.09 17.98
N GLY A 138 -7.16 3.81 16.75
CA GLY A 138 -8.34 4.46 16.18
C GLY A 138 -9.64 4.14 16.91
N SER A 139 -10.59 5.08 16.86
CA SER A 139 -11.90 4.92 17.48
C SER A 139 -12.86 4.13 16.59
N ASN A 140 -13.41 4.76 15.56
CA ASN A 140 -14.23 4.12 14.53
C ASN A 140 -13.42 3.99 13.24
N ILE A 141 -13.18 2.75 12.82
CA ILE A 141 -12.42 2.43 11.60
C ILE A 141 -13.37 1.78 10.61
N TYR A 142 -13.76 2.53 9.58
CA TYR A 142 -14.65 2.07 8.53
C TYR A 142 -13.87 1.51 7.36
N VAL A 143 -14.30 0.38 6.79
CA VAL A 143 -13.69 -0.20 5.60
C VAL A 143 -14.76 -0.38 4.52
N VAL A 144 -14.58 0.30 3.39
CA VAL A 144 -15.57 0.38 2.31
C VAL A 144 -15.18 -0.54 1.16
N ASP A 145 -16.07 -1.47 0.78
CA ASP A 145 -15.90 -2.37 -0.38
C ASP A 145 -17.28 -2.90 -0.83
N ARG A 146 -17.33 -3.67 -1.92
CA ARG A 146 -18.52 -4.40 -2.38
C ARG A 146 -18.41 -5.90 -2.19
N VAL A 147 -17.21 -6.43 -1.96
CA VAL A 147 -16.97 -7.87 -1.89
C VAL A 147 -17.19 -8.37 -0.45
N PRO A 148 -18.23 -9.19 -0.18
CA PRO A 148 -18.59 -9.58 1.18
C PRO A 148 -17.45 -10.27 1.95
N GLU A 149 -16.66 -11.11 1.29
CA GLU A 149 -15.54 -11.84 1.91
C GLU A 149 -14.44 -10.89 2.38
N ARG A 150 -14.22 -9.79 1.65
CA ARG A 150 -13.24 -8.76 2.02
C ARG A 150 -13.73 -7.93 3.19
N LEU A 151 -15.01 -7.55 3.19
CA LEU A 151 -15.64 -6.85 4.31
C LEU A 151 -15.62 -7.71 5.59
N LYS A 152 -15.88 -9.01 5.47
CA LYS A 152 -15.75 -9.95 6.59
C LYS A 152 -14.32 -10.05 7.13
N ALA A 153 -13.30 -9.86 6.30
CA ALA A 153 -11.93 -9.79 6.77
C ALA A 153 -11.67 -8.51 7.59
N ALA A 154 -12.27 -7.39 7.21
CA ALA A 154 -12.22 -6.14 7.98
C ALA A 154 -12.90 -6.28 9.35
N GLU A 155 -14.05 -6.95 9.42
CA GLU A 155 -14.74 -7.24 10.70
C GLU A 155 -13.84 -8.03 11.67
N LYS A 156 -13.09 -9.03 11.16
CA LYS A 156 -12.20 -9.86 12.00
C LYS A 156 -11.07 -9.08 12.68
N ILE A 157 -10.67 -7.94 12.12
CA ILE A 157 -9.66 -7.05 12.70
C ILE A 157 -10.29 -5.91 13.52
N GLY A 158 -11.59 -5.96 13.80
CA GLY A 158 -12.31 -4.99 14.64
C GLY A 158 -12.78 -3.74 13.91
N CYS A 159 -12.81 -3.76 12.57
CA CYS A 159 -13.28 -2.63 11.76
C CYS A 159 -14.77 -2.75 11.41
N ILE A 160 -15.39 -1.62 11.07
CA ILE A 160 -16.80 -1.51 10.67
C ILE A 160 -16.89 -1.60 9.14
N PRO A 161 -17.46 -2.68 8.57
CA PRO A 161 -17.57 -2.81 7.12
C PRO A 161 -18.69 -1.91 6.58
N ILE A 162 -18.44 -1.31 5.42
CA ILE A 162 -19.41 -0.50 4.67
C ILE A 162 -19.56 -1.09 3.28
N ASP A 163 -20.75 -1.59 2.99
CA ASP A 163 -21.10 -2.16 1.70
C ASP A 163 -21.76 -1.08 0.82
N PHE A 164 -20.99 -0.53 -0.12
CA PHE A 164 -21.48 0.56 -0.97
C PHE A 164 -22.52 0.11 -2.01
N THR A 165 -22.80 -1.19 -2.12
CA THR A 165 -23.90 -1.70 -2.97
C THR A 165 -25.26 -1.56 -2.29
N LYS A 166 -25.29 -1.33 -0.98
CA LYS A 166 -26.50 -1.19 -0.16
C LYS A 166 -26.92 0.27 0.07
N GLY A 167 -26.14 1.22 -0.41
CA GLY A 167 -26.38 2.65 -0.25
C GLY A 167 -25.10 3.45 -0.45
N ASP A 168 -25.21 4.78 -0.49
CA ASP A 168 -24.04 5.63 -0.55
C ASP A 168 -23.14 5.41 0.69
N ALA A 169 -21.85 5.15 0.47
CA ALA A 169 -20.93 4.81 1.54
C ALA A 169 -20.73 5.97 2.53
N VAL A 170 -20.75 7.21 2.04
CA VAL A 170 -20.56 8.40 2.88
C VAL A 170 -21.75 8.55 3.82
N ASP A 171 -22.96 8.42 3.30
CA ASP A 171 -24.18 8.52 4.12
C ASP A 171 -24.24 7.42 5.18
N GLN A 172 -23.86 6.19 4.83
CA GLN A 172 -23.75 5.07 5.79
C GLN A 172 -22.74 5.37 6.92
N ILE A 173 -21.57 5.89 6.57
CA ILE A 173 -20.53 6.24 7.53
C ILE A 173 -21.01 7.38 8.45
N ILE A 174 -21.53 8.48 7.90
CA ILE A 174 -21.98 9.63 8.69
C ILE A 174 -23.14 9.23 9.61
N ALA A 175 -24.08 8.41 9.14
CA ALA A 175 -25.18 7.92 9.97
C ALA A 175 -24.70 7.07 11.17
N HIS A 176 -23.67 6.24 10.96
CA HIS A 176 -23.09 5.41 12.03
C HIS A 176 -22.18 6.22 12.97
N ASN A 177 -21.37 7.11 12.41
CA ASN A 177 -20.36 7.87 13.13
C ASN A 177 -20.96 9.07 13.90
N GLY A 178 -22.13 9.56 13.46
CA GLY A 178 -22.79 10.77 13.96
C GLY A 178 -22.27 12.07 13.33
N ASP A 179 -21.14 12.02 12.62
CA ASP A 179 -20.50 13.12 11.89
C ASP A 179 -19.52 12.55 10.83
N MET A 180 -18.91 13.41 10.02
CA MET A 180 -17.77 13.08 9.15
C MET A 180 -16.60 12.45 9.95
N VAL A 181 -15.77 11.65 9.29
CA VAL A 181 -14.56 11.07 9.90
C VAL A 181 -13.40 12.07 9.93
N ASP A 182 -12.43 11.86 10.83
CA ASP A 182 -11.23 12.70 10.93
C ASP A 182 -10.29 12.50 9.74
N ARG A 183 -10.16 11.25 9.28
CA ARG A 183 -9.22 10.84 8.24
C ARG A 183 -9.88 9.94 7.21
N SER A 184 -9.35 9.93 6.00
CA SER A 184 -9.68 8.89 5.03
C SER A 184 -8.45 8.40 4.29
N VAL A 185 -8.50 7.15 3.83
CA VAL A 185 -7.44 6.53 3.02
C VAL A 185 -8.03 5.92 1.75
N ASP A 186 -7.47 6.28 0.61
CA ASP A 186 -7.67 5.57 -0.65
C ASP A 186 -6.69 4.40 -0.75
N ALA A 187 -7.22 3.18 -0.80
CA ALA A 187 -6.50 1.95 -1.09
C ALA A 187 -7.11 1.20 -2.31
N VAL A 188 -7.73 1.94 -3.24
CA VAL A 188 -8.33 1.45 -4.49
C VAL A 188 -7.54 1.95 -5.70
N GLY A 189 -7.38 3.27 -5.86
CA GLY A 189 -6.73 3.88 -7.02
C GLY A 189 -7.60 3.98 -8.28
N TYR A 190 -6.95 4.12 -9.44
CA TYR A 190 -7.56 4.54 -10.70
C TYR A 190 -8.60 3.57 -11.29
N GLN A 191 -8.63 2.31 -10.84
CA GLN A 191 -9.61 1.30 -11.26
C GLN A 191 -10.83 1.23 -10.33
N ALA A 192 -11.08 2.29 -9.57
CA ALA A 192 -12.30 2.41 -8.78
C ALA A 192 -13.54 2.25 -9.66
N VAL A 193 -14.59 1.63 -9.13
CA VAL A 193 -15.83 1.34 -9.86
C VAL A 193 -16.98 2.21 -9.37
N ASN A 194 -17.95 2.43 -10.24
CA ASN A 194 -19.21 3.07 -9.89
C ASN A 194 -20.01 2.23 -8.84
N PRO A 195 -21.08 2.78 -8.22
CA PRO A 195 -21.78 2.12 -7.11
C PRO A 195 -22.41 0.75 -7.47
N ASN A 196 -22.84 0.55 -8.71
CA ASN A 196 -23.34 -0.74 -9.18
C ASN A 196 -22.20 -1.70 -9.59
N GLY A 197 -20.95 -1.23 -9.54
CA GLY A 197 -19.74 -2.00 -9.80
C GLY A 197 -19.57 -2.46 -11.25
N SER A 198 -20.30 -1.86 -12.19
CA SER A 198 -20.37 -2.29 -13.59
C SER A 198 -19.34 -1.59 -14.49
N SER A 199 -18.80 -0.44 -14.08
CA SER A 199 -17.84 0.31 -14.88
C SER A 199 -16.85 1.07 -14.00
N GLU A 200 -15.64 1.29 -14.52
CA GLU A 200 -14.66 2.14 -13.87
C GLU A 200 -15.18 3.59 -13.76
N LYS A 201 -15.03 4.17 -12.58
CA LYS A 201 -15.22 5.59 -12.27
C LYS A 201 -14.01 6.05 -11.42
N PRO A 202 -12.90 6.44 -12.05
CA PRO A 202 -11.58 6.55 -11.40
C PRO A 202 -11.51 7.55 -10.23
N ASN A 203 -12.37 8.57 -10.26
CA ASN A 203 -12.38 9.66 -9.29
C ASN A 203 -13.36 9.43 -8.12
N ILE A 204 -14.19 8.37 -8.14
CA ILE A 204 -15.28 8.20 -7.16
C ILE A 204 -14.78 8.06 -5.73
N VAL A 205 -13.63 7.42 -5.52
CA VAL A 205 -13.04 7.26 -4.20
C VAL A 205 -12.57 8.61 -3.66
N LEU A 206 -11.88 9.40 -4.49
CA LEU A 206 -11.47 10.76 -4.14
C LEU A 206 -12.67 11.68 -3.83
N GLU A 207 -13.74 11.59 -4.61
CA GLU A 207 -15.00 12.31 -4.34
C GLU A 207 -15.57 11.93 -2.97
N ASN A 208 -15.63 10.63 -2.66
CA ASN A 208 -16.15 10.14 -1.39
C ASN A 208 -15.26 10.51 -0.20
N MET A 209 -13.94 10.50 -0.36
CA MET A 209 -13.00 10.96 0.68
C MET A 209 -13.26 12.43 1.04
N ILE A 210 -13.42 13.30 0.03
CA ILE A 210 -13.73 14.73 0.25
C ILE A 210 -15.09 14.89 0.97
N ARG A 211 -16.08 14.07 0.63
CA ARG A 211 -17.42 14.11 1.21
C ARG A 211 -17.51 13.52 2.63
N VAL A 212 -16.63 12.59 3.00
CA VAL A 212 -16.71 11.87 4.29
C VAL A 212 -15.74 12.40 5.33
N THR A 213 -14.66 13.07 4.92
CA THR A 213 -13.65 13.62 5.84
C THR A 213 -13.97 15.04 6.24
N ARG A 214 -13.99 15.32 7.56
CA ARG A 214 -14.33 16.63 8.11
C ARG A 214 -13.45 17.76 7.59
N ALA A 215 -13.92 19.00 7.75
CA ALA A 215 -13.09 20.17 7.49
C ALA A 215 -11.76 20.10 8.28
N CYS A 216 -10.65 20.40 7.60
CA CYS A 216 -9.29 20.26 8.13
C CYS A 216 -8.91 18.83 8.57
N GLY A 217 -9.66 17.81 8.17
CA GLY A 217 -9.25 16.41 8.21
C GLY A 217 -8.22 16.11 7.13
N GLY A 218 -7.66 14.90 7.13
CA GLY A 218 -6.58 14.53 6.23
C GLY A 218 -6.87 13.30 5.38
N LEU A 219 -6.31 13.31 4.17
CA LEU A 219 -6.56 12.34 3.12
C LEU A 219 -5.24 11.65 2.79
N GLY A 220 -5.18 10.33 2.93
CA GLY A 220 -4.04 9.53 2.51
C GLY A 220 -4.34 8.75 1.24
N ILE A 221 -3.51 8.92 0.20
CA ILE A 221 -3.73 8.26 -1.09
C ILE A 221 -2.61 7.25 -1.32
N ALA A 222 -2.88 5.99 -0.99
CA ALA A 222 -1.99 4.87 -1.27
C ALA A 222 -2.39 4.13 -2.57
N GLY A 223 -3.66 4.27 -2.98
CA GLY A 223 -4.17 3.78 -4.25
C GLY A 223 -3.38 4.35 -5.42
N LEU A 224 -3.06 3.48 -6.39
CA LEU A 224 -2.28 3.87 -7.55
C LEU A 224 -3.09 4.79 -8.47
N TYR A 225 -2.49 5.89 -8.89
CA TYR A 225 -2.96 6.72 -10.00
C TYR A 225 -1.87 6.89 -11.04
N VAL A 226 -2.24 6.82 -12.32
CA VAL A 226 -1.32 7.05 -13.43
C VAL A 226 -1.64 8.37 -14.13
N PRO A 227 -0.62 9.11 -14.61
CA PRO A 227 -0.82 10.43 -15.20
C PRO A 227 -1.60 10.40 -16.52
N ARG A 228 -1.57 9.27 -17.25
CA ARG A 228 -2.46 8.97 -18.38
C ARG A 228 -2.67 7.47 -18.52
N TYR A 229 -3.86 7.06 -18.97
CA TYR A 229 -4.24 5.65 -19.18
C TYR A 229 -3.45 4.97 -20.31
N ASP A 230 -2.92 5.73 -21.26
CA ASP A 230 -2.25 5.24 -22.47
C ASP A 230 -0.76 4.87 -22.28
N ILE A 231 -0.18 5.15 -21.10
CA ILE A 231 1.26 4.95 -20.83
C ILE A 231 1.54 3.56 -20.26
N LEU A 232 0.52 2.84 -19.79
CA LEU A 232 0.65 1.43 -19.47
C LEU A 232 0.43 0.64 -20.76
N PRO A 233 1.44 -0.07 -21.31
CA PRO A 233 1.11 -1.20 -22.16
C PRO A 233 0.38 -2.17 -21.24
N LEU A 234 -0.95 -2.13 -21.27
CA LEU A 234 -1.76 -3.25 -20.81
C LEU A 234 -1.10 -4.47 -21.44
N ALA A 235 -0.73 -5.46 -20.60
CA ALA A 235 -0.39 -6.77 -21.12
C ALA A 235 -1.48 -7.10 -22.14
N SER A 236 -1.09 -7.33 -23.40
CA SER A 236 -2.06 -7.66 -24.43
C SER A 236 -2.90 -8.82 -23.93
N ASP A 237 -4.18 -8.85 -24.32
CA ASP A 237 -5.15 -9.91 -24.00
C ASP A 237 -4.73 -11.32 -24.52
N ASP A 238 -3.45 -11.56 -24.79
CA ASP A 238 -2.87 -12.78 -25.35
C ASP A 238 -2.30 -13.76 -24.30
N LEU A 239 -2.72 -13.65 -23.03
CA LEU A 239 -2.34 -14.59 -21.97
C LEU A 239 -3.56 -15.21 -21.26
N ILE A 240 -4.58 -15.58 -22.03
CA ILE A 240 -5.57 -16.63 -21.67
C ILE A 240 -5.22 -17.91 -22.41
#